data_AF-A0A411WNE3-F1
#
_entry.id   AF-A0A411WNE3-F1
#
_cell.length_a   1.000
_cell.length_b   1.000
_cell.length_c   1.000
_cell.angle_alpha   90.00
_cell.angle_beta   90.00
_cell.angle_gamma   90.00
#
_symmetry.space_group_name_H-M   'P 1'
#
loop_
_entity.id
_entity.type
_entity.pdbx_description
1 polymer ?
#
loop_
_entity_poly.entity_id
_entity_poly.type
_entity_poly.pdbx_seq_one_letter_code
_entity_poly.pdbx_strand_id
1 'polypeptide(L)'
;MMNMKIRIAGNTASPCYFAIKAKGYQVEIFSYLESEKENEWSFDYNATKDDLFFSATSPEELLGLISMWETRGDNWRANEKEADEYWDITCNIPMYDRDGNLIENK
;
A
#
# COMPACT_ATOMS: atom_id res chain seq x y z
N MET A 1 -28.48 0.28 7.87
CA MET A 1 -27.34 0.25 6.93
C MET A 1 -26.09 0.09 7.79
N MET A 2 -25.25 -0.93 7.56
CA MET A 2 -23.98 -1.04 8.29
C MET A 2 -22.97 -0.05 7.69
N ASN A 3 -22.33 0.75 8.54
CA ASN A 3 -21.16 1.53 8.14
C ASN A 3 -19.97 0.57 8.03
N MET A 4 -19.54 0.28 6.80
CA MET A 4 -18.38 -0.56 6.54
C MET A 4 -17.10 0.19 6.91
N LYS A 5 -16.24 -0.44 7.72
CA LYS A 5 -14.92 0.07 8.09
C LYS A 5 -13.88 -1.01 7.76
N ILE A 6 -12.99 -0.71 6.83
CA ILE A 6 -11.85 -1.56 6.48
C ILE A 6 -10.59 -0.78 6.83
N ARG A 7 -9.63 -1.44 7.47
CA ARG A 7 -8.29 -0.91 7.71
C ARG A 7 -7.29 -1.96 7.28
N ILE A 8 -6.10 -1.54 6.86
CA ILE A 8 -5.00 -2.47 6.63
C ILE A 8 -4.70 -3.20 7.95
N ALA A 9 -4.80 -4.51 7.92
CA ALA A 9 -4.54 -5.45 9.01
C ALA A 9 -4.38 -6.86 8.41
N GLY A 10 -4.00 -7.86 9.20
CA GLY A 10 -3.76 -9.21 8.66
C GLY A 10 -4.96 -9.84 7.90
N ASN A 11 -6.17 -9.33 8.07
CA ASN A 11 -7.36 -9.79 7.33
C ASN A 11 -7.54 -9.17 5.93
N THR A 12 -6.78 -8.13 5.56
CA THR A 12 -6.88 -7.50 4.22
C THR A 12 -5.99 -8.16 3.16
N ALA A 13 -4.95 -8.89 3.58
CA ALA A 13 -3.96 -9.43 2.66
C ALA A 13 -4.55 -10.40 1.61
N SER A 14 -5.34 -11.38 2.07
CA SER A 14 -5.99 -12.34 1.18
C SER A 14 -7.01 -11.69 0.22
N PRO A 15 -7.93 -10.81 0.67
CA PRO A 15 -8.78 -10.03 -0.22
C PRO A 15 -8.00 -9.24 -1.28
N CYS A 16 -6.90 -8.57 -0.90
CA CYS A 16 -6.08 -7.81 -1.83
C CYS A 16 -5.41 -8.71 -2.89
N TYR A 17 -4.86 -9.85 -2.49
CA TYR A 17 -4.33 -10.84 -3.43
C TYR A 17 -5.38 -11.25 -4.48
N PHE A 18 -6.58 -11.61 -4.05
CA PHE A 18 -7.64 -12.03 -4.98
C PHE A 18 -8.18 -10.89 -5.84
N ALA A 19 -8.19 -9.65 -5.33
CA ALA A 19 -8.53 -8.47 -6.12
C ALA A 19 -7.52 -8.24 -7.25
N ILE A 20 -6.21 -8.40 -6.98
CA ILE A 20 -5.15 -8.31 -8.01
C ILE A 20 -5.34 -9.39 -9.07
N LYS A 21 -5.59 -10.64 -8.65
CA LYS A 21 -5.89 -11.75 -9.59
C LYS A 21 -7.11 -11.47 -10.45
N ALA A 22 -8.19 -10.92 -9.87
CA ALA A 22 -9.41 -10.58 -10.60
C ALA A 22 -9.21 -9.47 -11.64
N LYS A 23 -8.21 -8.60 -11.47
CA LYS A 23 -7.77 -7.59 -12.46
C LYS A 23 -6.97 -8.19 -13.63
N GLY A 24 -6.69 -9.50 -13.60
CA GLY A 24 -5.98 -10.22 -14.65
C GLY A 24 -4.46 -10.28 -14.48
N TYR A 25 -3.93 -9.90 -13.31
CA TYR A 25 -2.50 -10.02 -13.02
C TYR A 25 -2.11 -11.44 -12.63
N GLN A 26 -0.94 -11.88 -13.09
CA GLN A 26 -0.22 -12.99 -12.49
C GLN A 26 0.51 -12.45 -11.25
N VAL A 27 0.47 -13.20 -10.14
CA VAL A 27 1.12 -12.79 -8.89
C VAL A 27 2.09 -13.89 -8.48
N GLU A 28 3.34 -13.49 -8.25
CA GLU A 28 4.41 -14.33 -7.72
C GLU A 28 4.82 -13.80 -6.35
N ILE A 29 5.09 -14.70 -5.41
CA ILE A 29 5.45 -14.36 -4.04
C ILE A 29 6.80 -15.01 -3.75
N PHE A 30 7.76 -14.21 -3.33
CA PHE A 30 9.07 -14.65 -2.90
C PHE A 30 9.18 -14.44 -1.39
N SER A 31 9.76 -15.40 -0.68
CA SER A 31 10.06 -15.27 0.74
C SER A 31 11.56 -15.33 0.95
N TYR A 32 12.11 -14.39 1.70
CA TYR A 32 13.53 -14.34 2.02
C TYR A 32 13.73 -14.51 3.52
N LEU A 33 14.74 -15.28 3.89
CA LEU A 33 15.18 -15.42 5.27
C LEU A 33 16.18 -14.31 5.55
N GLU A 34 15.75 -13.30 6.30
CA GLU A 34 16.57 -12.13 6.65
C GLU A 34 17.53 -12.44 7.81
N SER A 35 17.06 -13.26 8.76
CA SER A 35 17.84 -13.71 9.90
C SER A 35 17.39 -15.09 10.37
N GLU A 36 18.27 -16.09 10.23
CA GLU A 36 17.99 -17.44 10.75
C GLU A 36 17.81 -17.46 12.27
N LYS A 37 18.56 -16.58 12.97
CA LYS A 37 18.58 -16.53 14.43
C LYS A 37 17.30 -15.93 15.01
N GLU A 38 16.77 -14.90 14.36
CA GLU A 38 15.56 -14.19 14.81
C GLU A 38 14.29 -14.75 14.14
N ASN A 39 14.43 -15.75 13.27
CA ASN A 39 13.36 -16.32 12.45
C ASN A 39 12.56 -15.24 11.71
N GLU A 40 13.28 -14.27 11.16
CA GLU A 40 12.72 -13.12 10.46
C GLU A 40 12.64 -13.41 8.96
N TRP A 41 11.43 -13.28 8.42
CA TRP A 41 11.15 -13.51 7.00
C TRP A 41 10.59 -12.23 6.40
N SER A 42 11.08 -11.87 5.22
CA SER A 42 10.48 -10.85 4.36
C SER A 42 9.77 -11.52 3.18
N PHE A 43 8.82 -10.80 2.60
CA PHE A 43 8.08 -11.26 1.43
C PHE A 43 8.08 -10.17 0.37
N ASP A 44 8.35 -10.57 -0.88
CA ASP A 44 8.12 -9.73 -2.05
C ASP A 44 6.93 -10.27 -2.83
N TYR A 45 6.01 -9.37 -3.18
CA TYR A 45 4.84 -9.63 -3.99
C TYR A 45 5.04 -8.94 -5.34
N ASN A 46 5.16 -9.73 -6.40
CA ASN A 46 5.33 -9.25 -7.77
C ASN A 46 4.06 -9.53 -8.57
N ALA A 47 3.57 -8.52 -9.30
CA ALA A 47 2.46 -8.66 -10.22
C ALA A 47 2.85 -8.32 -11.66
N THR A 48 2.47 -9.18 -12.60
CA THR A 48 2.71 -8.99 -14.02
C THR A 48 1.42 -9.08 -14.83
N LYS A 49 1.31 -8.24 -15.87
CA LYS A 49 0.22 -8.28 -16.86
C LYS A 49 0.71 -7.59 -18.13
N ASP A 50 0.75 -8.32 -19.24
CA ASP A 50 1.33 -7.84 -20.50
C ASP A 50 2.77 -7.31 -20.26
N ASP A 51 3.05 -6.05 -20.60
CA ASP A 51 4.35 -5.40 -20.38
C ASP A 51 4.46 -4.67 -19.03
N LEU A 52 3.49 -4.85 -18.12
CA LEU A 52 3.46 -4.19 -16.82
C LEU A 52 4.06 -5.07 -15.73
N PHE A 53 4.80 -4.44 -14.82
CA PHE A 53 5.38 -5.06 -13.64
C PHE A 53 5.22 -4.14 -12.42
N PHE A 54 4.74 -4.71 -11.31
CA PHE A 54 4.62 -4.05 -10.00
C PHE A 54 5.22 -4.93 -8.91
N SER A 55 5.86 -4.32 -7.91
CA SER A 55 6.48 -5.02 -6.79
C SER A 55 6.26 -4.27 -5.48
N ALA A 56 5.93 -4.99 -4.41
CA ALA A 56 5.78 -4.45 -3.06
C ALA A 56 6.02 -5.52 -1.99
N THR A 57 6.09 -5.13 -0.72
CA THR A 57 6.33 -6.04 0.42
C THR A 57 5.03 -6.56 1.07
N SER A 58 3.88 -6.12 0.58
CA SER A 58 2.55 -6.62 0.96
C SER A 58 1.58 -6.60 -0.24
N PRO A 59 0.54 -7.46 -0.24
CA PRO A 59 -0.48 -7.43 -1.29
C PRO A 59 -1.35 -6.17 -1.24
N GLU A 60 -1.50 -5.53 -0.08
CA GLU A 60 -2.17 -4.23 0.07
C GLU A 60 -1.43 -3.13 -0.69
N GLU A 61 -0.12 -3.01 -0.48
CA GLU A 61 0.73 -2.04 -1.20
C GLU A 61 0.77 -2.35 -2.69
N LEU A 62 0.91 -3.62 -3.07
CA LEU A 62 0.90 -4.05 -4.46
C LEU A 62 -0.41 -3.66 -5.17
N LEU A 63 -1.56 -3.89 -4.53
CA LEU A 63 -2.86 -3.45 -5.05
C LEU A 63 -2.93 -1.93 -5.12
N GLY A 64 -2.34 -1.21 -4.17
CA GLY A 64 -2.21 0.24 -4.17
C GLY A 64 -1.45 0.75 -5.39
N LEU A 65 -0.29 0.18 -5.70
CA LEU A 65 0.53 0.54 -6.88
C LEU A 65 -0.21 0.28 -8.19
N ILE A 66 -0.82 -0.89 -8.33
CA ILE A 66 -1.63 -1.26 -9.50
C ILE A 66 -2.77 -0.26 -9.67
N SER A 67 -3.53 0.01 -8.61
CA SER A 67 -4.70 0.90 -8.67
C SER A 67 -4.30 2.35 -8.97
N MET A 68 -3.15 2.79 -8.44
CA MET A 68 -2.59 4.11 -8.70
C MET A 68 -2.19 4.25 -10.18
N TRP A 69 -1.47 3.26 -10.74
CA TRP A 69 -1.13 3.26 -12.16
C TRP A 69 -2.35 3.12 -13.07
N GLU A 70 -3.31 2.25 -12.75
CA GLU A 70 -4.57 2.12 -13.52
C GLU A 70 -5.37 3.43 -13.55
N THR A 71 -5.23 4.27 -12.52
CA THR A 71 -5.90 5.58 -12.44
C THR A 71 -5.14 6.67 -13.19
N ARG A 72 -3.82 6.67 -13.14
CA ARG A 72 -2.97 7.78 -13.65
C ARG A 72 -2.25 7.47 -14.97
N GLY A 73 -2.20 6.21 -15.38
CA GLY A 73 -1.46 5.72 -16.54
C GLY A 73 0.05 5.97 -16.41
N ASP A 74 0.72 6.14 -17.55
CA ASP A 74 2.18 6.32 -17.60
C ASP A 74 2.68 7.58 -16.87
N ASN A 75 1.81 8.59 -16.71
CA ASN A 75 2.10 9.81 -15.96
C ASN A 75 1.77 9.66 -14.47
N TRP A 76 2.03 8.48 -13.90
CA TRP A 76 1.66 8.13 -12.54
C TRP A 76 2.35 8.96 -11.47
N ARG A 77 3.52 9.55 -11.76
CA ARG A 77 4.26 10.39 -10.82
C ARG A 77 3.48 11.67 -10.49
N ALA A 78 3.64 12.13 -9.25
CA ALA A 78 3.17 13.44 -8.85
C ALA A 78 3.97 14.53 -9.58
N ASN A 79 3.29 15.60 -10.01
CA ASN A 79 3.98 16.84 -10.38
C ASN A 79 4.37 17.64 -9.12
N GLU A 80 5.16 18.71 -9.30
CA GLU A 80 5.66 19.55 -8.20
C GLU A 80 4.54 20.09 -7.31
N LYS A 81 3.46 20.60 -7.92
CA LYS A 81 2.30 21.12 -7.18
C LYS A 81 1.58 20.03 -6.37
N GLU A 82 1.39 18.84 -6.96
CA GLU A 82 0.78 17.70 -6.25
C GLU A 82 1.65 17.25 -5.05
N ALA A 83 2.98 17.29 -5.21
CA ALA A 83 3.92 16.94 -4.16
C ALA A 83 3.91 17.98 -3.01
N ASP A 84 3.91 19.27 -3.35
CA ASP A 84 3.82 20.37 -2.39
C ASP A 84 2.50 20.30 -1.60
N GLU A 85 1.38 20.07 -2.28
CA GLU A 85 0.07 19.95 -1.62
C GLU A 85 0.03 18.74 -0.66
N TYR A 86 0.58 17.59 -1.06
CA TYR A 86 0.71 16.44 -0.19
C TYR A 86 1.58 16.71 1.04
N TRP A 87 2.71 17.41 0.85
CA TRP A 87 3.59 17.81 1.94
C TRP A 87 2.89 18.76 2.91
N ASP A 88 2.23 19.80 2.42
CA ASP A 88 1.50 20.76 3.24
C ASP A 88 0.42 20.08 4.09
N ILE A 89 -0.34 19.14 3.50
CA ILE A 89 -1.34 18.37 4.24
C ILE A 89 -0.66 17.56 5.36
N THR A 90 0.34 16.75 5.03
CA THR A 90 0.98 15.83 5.98
C THR A 90 1.77 16.56 7.08
N CYS A 91 2.29 17.76 6.79
CA CYS A 91 2.92 18.62 7.78
C CYS A 91 1.92 19.29 8.72
N ASN A 92 0.70 19.58 8.26
CA ASN A 92 -0.29 20.33 9.04
C ASN A 92 -1.48 19.50 9.58
N ILE A 93 -1.48 18.17 9.41
CA ILE A 93 -2.51 17.32 10.04
C ILE A 93 -2.45 17.39 11.57
N PRO A 94 -3.61 17.42 12.26
CA PRO A 94 -3.67 17.32 13.72
C PRO A 94 -3.04 16.01 14.20
N MET A 95 -2.27 16.08 15.29
CA MET A 95 -1.67 14.91 15.92
C MET A 95 -2.50 14.49 17.12
N TYR A 96 -2.75 13.19 17.27
CA TYR A 96 -3.50 12.64 18.39
C TYR A 96 -2.64 11.62 19.14
N ASP A 97 -2.81 11.51 20.46
CA ASP A 97 -2.25 10.42 21.24
C ASP A 97 -2.99 9.09 20.98
N ARG A 98 -2.54 8.00 21.61
CA ARG A 98 -3.16 6.66 21.44
C ARG A 98 -4.56 6.55 22.04
N ASP A 99 -4.93 7.46 22.93
CA ASP A 99 -6.25 7.54 23.56
C ASP A 99 -7.20 8.45 22.76
N GLY A 100 -6.70 9.09 21.69
CA GLY A 100 -7.45 9.94 20.78
C GLY A 100 -7.53 11.41 21.21
N ASN A 101 -6.72 11.85 22.16
CA ASN A 101 -6.66 13.27 22.56
C ASN A 101 -5.78 14.05 21.60
N LEU A 102 -6.20 15.27 21.24
CA LEU A 102 -5.42 16.17 20.40
C LEU A 102 -4.14 16.61 21.12
N ILE A 103 -2.99 16.49 20.46
CA ILE A 103 -1.71 17.03 20.92
C ILE A 103 -1.60 18.45 20.35
N GLU A 104 -1.83 19.44 21.21
CA GLU A 104 -1.65 20.84 20.85
C GLU A 104 -0.14 21.16 20.77
N ASN A 105 0.28 21.70 19.62
CA ASN A 105 1.66 22.03 19.23
C ASN A 105 2.46 20.84 18.68
N LYS A 106 2.37 20.68 17.34
CA LYS A 106 3.33 19.92 16.55
C LYS A 106 4.62 20.72 16.37
#